data_AF-A0A957IL97-F1
#
_entry.id   AF-A0A957IL97-F1
#
_cell.length_a   1.000
_cell.length_b   1.000
_cell.length_c   1.000
_cell.angle_alpha   90.00
_cell.angle_beta   90.00
_cell.angle_gamma   90.00
#
_symmetry.space_group_name_H-M   'P 1'
#
loop_
_entity.id
_entity.type
_entity.pdbx_description
1 polymer ?
#
loop_
_entity_poly.entity_id
_entity_poly.type
_entity_poly.pdbx_seq_one_letter_code
_entity_poly.pdbx_strand_id
1 'polypeptide(L)'
;ISADFPFVIDFAQSLYFHREGEGLLIGMSNPNEQPGFDQRVDAEWEMVNVETAVARLPLLEQAGLLSHWAGLYEVTPDAHPIYGATPLAGFYICGGFSGHGFMHGPISGQLMSEIVLDGHAAAVDVSMLDLARFGENRLIHEYNVV
;
A
#
# COMPACT_ATOMS: atom_id res chain seq x y z
N ILE A 1 5.94 6.08 -24.20
CA ILE A 1 4.54 6.26 -23.71
C ILE A 1 4.24 7.75 -23.57
N SER A 2 2.98 8.19 -23.66
CA SER A 2 2.60 9.61 -23.54
C SER A 2 2.96 10.18 -22.15
N ALA A 3 3.26 11.48 -22.07
CA ALA A 3 3.46 12.17 -20.79
C ALA A 3 2.20 12.13 -19.91
N ASP A 4 1.02 12.09 -20.53
CA ASP A 4 -0.28 12.07 -19.86
C ASP A 4 -0.79 10.64 -19.61
N PHE A 5 0.08 9.63 -19.62
CA PHE A 5 -0.32 8.26 -19.30
C PHE A 5 -0.82 8.20 -17.84
N PRO A 6 -2.06 7.74 -17.60
CA PRO A 6 -2.65 7.77 -16.28
C PRO A 6 -2.05 6.69 -15.36
N PHE A 7 -2.22 6.87 -14.06
CA PHE A 7 -2.13 5.75 -13.12
C PHE A 7 -3.31 4.79 -13.39
N VAL A 8 -3.01 3.53 -13.61
CA VAL A 8 -4.00 2.49 -13.92
C VAL A 8 -3.92 1.42 -12.85
N ILE A 9 -5.09 1.01 -12.34
CA ILE A 9 -5.26 -0.15 -11.47
C ILE A 9 -6.18 -1.15 -12.17
N ASP A 10 -5.77 -2.41 -12.20
CA ASP A 10 -6.59 -3.57 -12.50
C ASP A 10 -6.85 -4.36 -11.21
N PHE A 11 -7.96 -4.02 -10.55
CA PHE A 11 -8.35 -4.64 -9.28
C PHE A 11 -8.56 -6.15 -9.38
N ALA A 12 -8.94 -6.67 -10.55
CA ALA A 12 -9.19 -8.09 -10.71
C ALA A 12 -7.90 -8.93 -10.64
N GLN A 13 -6.75 -8.31 -10.90
CA GLN A 13 -5.44 -8.97 -10.92
C GLN A 13 -4.48 -8.41 -9.87
N SER A 14 -4.88 -7.40 -9.08
CA SER A 14 -3.99 -6.66 -8.18
C SER A 14 -2.79 -6.05 -8.91
N LEU A 15 -2.99 -5.60 -10.16
CA LEU A 15 -1.95 -5.08 -11.02
C LEU A 15 -2.09 -3.57 -11.17
N TYR A 16 -0.99 -2.82 -11.15
CA TYR A 16 -0.99 -1.39 -11.46
C TYR A 16 0.11 -0.97 -12.42
N PHE A 17 -0.11 0.19 -13.05
CA PHE A 17 0.82 0.84 -13.96
C PHE A 17 0.86 2.34 -13.67
N HIS A 18 2.06 2.93 -13.61
CA HIS A 18 2.21 4.38 -13.81
C HIS A 18 3.44 4.68 -14.63
N ARG A 19 3.49 5.90 -15.17
CA ARG A 19 4.69 6.42 -15.80
C ARG A 19 5.82 6.53 -14.77
N GLU A 20 6.99 6.02 -15.14
CA GLU A 20 8.22 6.11 -14.35
C GLU A 20 9.39 6.39 -15.30
N GLY A 21 10.03 7.54 -15.14
CA GLY A 21 11.05 8.02 -16.07
C GLY A 21 10.58 8.03 -17.53
N GLU A 22 11.32 7.35 -18.40
CA GLU A 22 11.02 7.20 -19.84
C GLU A 22 10.05 6.03 -20.15
N GLY A 23 9.66 5.25 -19.15
CA GLY A 23 8.88 4.02 -19.29
C GLY A 23 7.67 3.94 -18.36
N LEU A 24 7.36 2.72 -17.95
CA LEU A 24 6.33 2.41 -16.97
C LEU A 24 6.95 1.64 -15.80
N LEU A 25 6.41 1.88 -14.61
CA LEU A 25 6.52 0.96 -13.50
C LEU A 25 5.26 0.09 -13.48
N ILE A 26 5.46 -1.21 -13.33
CA ILE A 26 4.42 -2.21 -13.14
C ILE A 26 4.61 -2.86 -11.77
N GLY A 27 3.52 -3.16 -11.08
CA GLY A 27 3.60 -3.81 -9.78
C GLY A 27 2.38 -4.67 -9.51
N MET A 28 2.62 -5.80 -8.86
CA MET A 28 1.61 -6.78 -8.50
C MET A 28 2.08 -7.53 -7.26
N SER A 29 1.27 -7.53 -6.21
CA SER A 29 1.59 -8.15 -4.92
C SER A 29 1.41 -9.68 -4.98
N ASN A 30 2.36 -10.47 -4.45
CA ASN A 30 2.23 -11.92 -4.35
C ASN A 30 1.35 -12.31 -3.14
N PRO A 31 0.12 -12.85 -3.34
CA PRO A 31 -0.76 -13.20 -2.23
C PRO A 31 -0.27 -14.41 -1.42
N ASN A 32 0.70 -15.16 -1.94
CA ASN A 32 1.25 -16.34 -1.28
C ASN A 32 2.57 -16.05 -0.55
N GLU A 33 3.06 -14.80 -0.61
CA GLU A 33 4.27 -14.37 0.09
C GLU A 33 4.13 -14.62 1.59
N GLN A 34 5.15 -15.20 2.19
CA GLN A 34 5.11 -15.49 3.63
C GLN A 34 5.56 -14.26 4.42
N PRO A 35 4.98 -14.00 5.60
CA PRO A 35 5.44 -12.93 6.47
C PRO A 35 6.95 -13.06 6.76
N GLY A 36 7.69 -12.00 6.48
CA GLY A 36 9.14 -12.01 6.60
C GLY A 36 9.77 -10.66 6.28
N PHE A 37 11.10 -10.67 6.21
CA PHE A 37 11.91 -9.50 5.88
C PHE A 37 12.70 -9.71 4.57
N ASP A 38 12.27 -10.67 3.75
CA ASP A 38 12.89 -10.91 2.45
C ASP A 38 12.55 -9.76 1.49
N GLN A 39 13.59 -9.27 0.82
CA GLN A 39 13.50 -8.16 -0.15
C GLN A 39 14.16 -8.56 -1.47
N ARG A 40 14.45 -9.85 -1.65
CA ARG A 40 14.94 -10.39 -2.92
C ARG A 40 13.77 -10.39 -3.90
N VAL A 41 14.09 -10.13 -5.17
CA VAL A 41 13.11 -10.33 -6.25
C VAL A 41 12.87 -11.83 -6.41
N ASP A 42 11.62 -12.24 -6.28
CA ASP A 42 11.16 -13.56 -6.67
C ASP A 42 11.04 -13.61 -8.20
N ALA A 43 11.92 -14.38 -8.84
CA ALA A 43 11.98 -14.50 -10.28
C ALA A 43 10.75 -15.20 -10.88
N GLU A 44 10.12 -16.13 -10.14
CA GLU A 44 8.91 -16.79 -10.60
C GLU A 44 7.73 -15.81 -10.56
N TRP A 45 7.60 -15.05 -9.47
CA TRP A 45 6.57 -14.02 -9.36
C TRP A 45 6.77 -12.86 -10.35
N GLU A 46 8.02 -12.44 -10.59
CA GLU A 46 8.33 -11.42 -11.60
C GLU A 46 7.81 -11.82 -12.98
N MET A 47 7.97 -13.10 -13.37
CA MET A 47 7.43 -13.60 -14.63
C MET A 47 5.89 -13.54 -14.67
N VAL A 48 5.21 -13.91 -13.59
CA VAL A 48 3.74 -13.82 -13.50
C VAL A 48 3.27 -12.36 -13.62
N ASN A 49 3.97 -11.43 -12.97
CA ASN A 49 3.68 -9.99 -13.07
C ASN A 49 3.86 -9.49 -14.51
N VAL A 50 4.99 -9.80 -15.15
CA VAL A 50 5.27 -9.39 -16.54
C VAL A 50 4.26 -9.98 -17.52
N GLU A 51 3.92 -11.26 -17.40
CA GLU A 51 2.93 -11.91 -18.28
C GLU A 51 1.53 -11.29 -18.13
N THR A 52 1.10 -11.04 -16.89
CA THR A 52 -0.19 -10.37 -16.60
C THR A 52 -0.18 -8.94 -17.16
N ALA A 53 0.94 -8.21 -16.99
CA ALA A 53 1.10 -6.86 -17.50
C ALA A 53 1.06 -6.78 -19.02
N VAL A 54 1.73 -7.70 -19.71
CA VAL A 54 1.70 -7.82 -21.17
C VAL A 54 0.30 -8.16 -21.66
N ALA A 55 -0.39 -9.11 -21.03
CA ALA A 55 -1.76 -9.46 -21.39
C ALA A 55 -2.72 -8.27 -21.26
N ARG A 56 -2.52 -7.42 -20.24
CA ARG A 56 -3.34 -6.22 -20.01
C ARG A 56 -2.96 -5.04 -20.89
N LEU A 57 -1.67 -4.88 -21.19
CA LEU A 57 -1.11 -3.77 -21.96
C LEU A 57 -0.09 -4.29 -23.00
N PRO A 58 -0.57 -4.82 -24.16
CA PRO A 58 0.27 -5.55 -25.13
C PRO A 58 1.45 -4.76 -25.71
N LEU A 59 1.45 -3.43 -25.63
CA LEU A 59 2.60 -2.62 -26.06
C LEU A 59 3.88 -2.93 -25.26
N LEU A 60 3.75 -3.56 -24.08
CA LEU A 60 4.87 -3.99 -23.25
C LEU A 60 5.66 -5.16 -23.87
N GLU A 61 5.12 -5.89 -24.84
CA GLU A 61 5.86 -6.95 -25.55
C GLU A 61 7.13 -6.44 -26.24
N GLN A 62 7.15 -5.15 -26.58
CA GLN A 62 8.27 -4.49 -27.24
C GLN A 62 9.17 -3.72 -26.26
N ALA A 63 8.85 -3.74 -24.96
CA ALA A 63 9.60 -3.05 -23.93
C ALA A 63 10.71 -3.96 -23.36
N GLY A 64 11.78 -3.33 -22.87
CA GLY A 64 12.80 -4.00 -22.08
C GLY A 64 12.62 -3.74 -20.58
N LEU A 65 13.10 -4.65 -19.74
CA LEU A 65 13.16 -4.45 -18.29
C LEU A 65 14.37 -3.58 -17.94
N LEU A 66 14.12 -2.39 -17.36
CA LEU A 66 15.17 -1.46 -16.96
C LEU A 66 15.68 -1.73 -15.53
N SER A 67 14.76 -1.96 -14.60
CA SER A 67 15.03 -2.16 -13.19
C SER A 67 13.90 -2.91 -12.52
N HIS A 68 14.20 -3.58 -11.42
CA HIS A 68 13.28 -4.41 -10.67
C HIS A 68 13.75 -4.46 -9.21
N TRP A 69 12.80 -4.51 -8.29
CA TRP A 69 13.07 -4.53 -6.85
C TRP A 69 11.88 -5.14 -6.12
N ALA A 70 12.13 -5.68 -4.94
CA ALA A 70 11.11 -6.08 -3.98
C ALA A 70 11.33 -5.29 -2.68
N GLY A 71 10.25 -5.02 -1.97
CA GLY A 71 10.27 -4.23 -0.75
C GLY A 71 9.35 -4.80 0.32
N LEU A 72 9.50 -4.29 1.53
CA LEU A 72 8.69 -4.71 2.66
C LEU A 72 7.37 -3.94 2.69
N TYR A 73 6.33 -4.67 3.06
CA TYR A 73 4.97 -4.16 3.11
C TYR A 73 4.29 -4.70 4.37
N GLU A 74 3.72 -3.80 5.16
CA GLU A 74 2.95 -4.15 6.35
C GLU A 74 1.46 -4.25 5.99
N VAL A 75 0.79 -5.31 6.44
CA VAL A 75 -0.65 -5.54 6.20
C VAL A 75 -1.36 -5.69 7.53
N THR A 76 -2.35 -4.85 7.78
CA THR A 76 -3.26 -5.01 8.91
C THR A 76 -4.39 -5.99 8.56
N PRO A 77 -5.02 -6.66 9.54
CA PRO A 77 -6.12 -7.60 9.30
C PRO A 77 -7.29 -7.06 8.48
N ASP A 78 -7.45 -5.73 8.41
CA ASP A 78 -8.55 -5.05 7.73
C ASP A 78 -8.08 -4.06 6.66
N ALA A 79 -6.78 -4.07 6.34
CA ALA A 79 -6.11 -3.24 5.35
C ALA A 79 -6.19 -1.71 5.55
N HIS A 80 -6.57 -1.24 6.73
CA HIS A 80 -6.49 0.17 7.10
C HIS A 80 -5.31 0.47 8.05
N PRO A 81 -4.80 1.72 8.05
CA PRO A 81 -3.81 2.15 9.01
C PRO A 81 -4.31 2.09 10.46
N ILE A 82 -3.36 2.23 11.39
CA ILE A 82 -3.58 2.38 12.81
C ILE A 82 -3.14 3.79 13.20
N TYR A 83 -4.04 4.55 13.81
CA TYR A 83 -3.73 5.87 14.37
C TYR A 83 -4.02 5.93 15.86
N GLY A 84 -3.16 6.63 16.58
CA GLY A 84 -3.45 7.12 17.92
C GLY A 84 -2.76 6.37 19.06
N ALA A 85 -3.26 6.61 20.27
CA ALA A 85 -2.64 6.14 21.50
C ALA A 85 -2.81 4.63 21.70
N THR A 86 -1.88 4.04 22.42
CA THR A 86 -1.97 2.65 22.91
C THR A 86 -2.29 2.63 24.40
N PRO A 87 -2.59 1.45 24.98
CA PRO A 87 -2.72 1.32 26.44
C PRO A 87 -1.45 1.71 27.22
N LEU A 88 -0.28 1.75 26.56
CA LEU A 88 0.94 2.25 27.17
C LEU A 88 0.97 3.78 27.06
N ALA A 89 0.92 4.44 28.22
CA ALA A 89 0.90 5.90 28.29
C ALA A 89 2.11 6.53 27.56
N GLY A 90 1.81 7.49 26.67
CA GLY A 90 2.83 8.19 25.87
C GLY A 90 3.32 7.40 24.64
N PHE A 91 2.81 6.19 24.39
CA PHE A 91 3.14 5.41 23.21
C PHE A 91 2.00 5.46 22.19
N TYR A 92 2.31 5.90 20.98
CA TYR A 92 1.38 6.11 19.87
C TYR A 92 1.77 5.27 18.66
N ILE A 93 0.79 4.88 17.87
CA ILE A 93 0.99 4.16 16.60
C ILE A 93 0.51 5.04 15.45
N CYS A 94 1.33 5.06 14.40
CA CYS A 94 1.02 5.59 13.08
C CYS A 94 1.68 4.66 12.07
N GLY A 95 0.95 3.64 11.63
CA GLY A 95 1.52 2.54 10.83
C GLY A 95 0.46 1.55 10.37
N GLY A 96 0.87 0.44 9.78
CA GLY A 96 -0.05 -0.58 9.27
C GLY A 96 -0.78 -0.14 8.00
N PHE A 97 -0.15 0.69 7.18
CA PHE A 97 -0.83 1.37 6.07
C PHE A 97 -1.33 0.47 4.96
N SER A 98 -0.89 -0.80 4.89
CA SER A 98 -1.35 -1.77 3.89
C SER A 98 -1.31 -1.16 2.48
N GLY A 99 -0.18 -0.50 2.15
CA GLY A 99 0.12 0.09 0.84
C GLY A 99 -0.28 1.54 0.61
N HIS A 100 -1.11 2.09 1.48
CA HIS A 100 -1.61 3.44 1.31
C HIS A 100 -0.65 4.49 1.89
N GLY A 101 0.48 4.08 2.46
CA GLY A 101 1.35 4.91 3.28
C GLY A 101 1.93 6.11 2.55
N PHE A 102 2.28 5.95 1.26
CA PHE A 102 2.76 7.06 0.45
C PHE A 102 1.67 8.13 0.23
N MET A 103 0.45 7.71 -0.07
CA MET A 103 -0.69 8.61 -0.28
C MET A 103 -1.13 9.28 1.02
N HIS A 104 -1.14 8.53 2.13
CA HIS A 104 -1.64 8.99 3.41
C HIS A 104 -0.61 9.81 4.20
N GLY A 105 0.70 9.66 3.92
CA GLY A 105 1.80 10.29 4.68
C GLY A 105 1.57 11.75 5.07
N PRO A 106 1.16 12.65 4.15
CA PRO A 106 0.91 14.06 4.48
C PRO A 106 -0.18 14.25 5.53
N ILE A 107 -1.34 13.60 5.38
CA ILE A 107 -2.44 13.75 6.33
C ILE A 107 -2.15 13.00 7.64
N SER A 108 -1.46 11.87 7.59
CA SER A 108 -1.05 11.09 8.78
C SER A 108 -0.26 11.94 9.77
N GLY A 109 0.69 12.75 9.28
CA GLY A 109 1.48 13.62 10.14
C GLY A 109 0.63 14.67 10.87
N GLN A 110 -0.35 15.26 10.18
CA GLN A 110 -1.29 16.22 10.77
C GLN A 110 -2.24 15.53 11.77
N LEU A 111 -2.82 14.39 11.42
CA LEU A 111 -3.72 13.66 12.32
C LEU A 111 -3.01 13.26 13.60
N MET A 112 -1.77 12.76 13.49
CA MET A 112 -1.00 12.37 14.67
C MET A 112 -0.56 13.55 15.53
N SER A 113 -0.29 14.73 14.94
CA SER A 113 0.01 15.90 15.75
C SER A 113 -1.22 16.36 16.55
N GLU A 114 -2.41 16.38 15.93
CA GLU A 114 -3.69 16.69 16.59
C GLU A 114 -4.00 15.66 17.69
N ILE A 115 -3.85 14.36 17.43
CA ILE A 115 -4.08 13.31 18.44
C ILE A 115 -3.12 13.47 19.63
N VAL A 116 -1.85 13.78 19.39
CA VAL A 116 -0.85 13.90 20.46
C VAL A 116 -1.04 15.18 21.28
N LEU A 117 -1.41 16.30 20.66
CA LEU A 117 -1.55 17.60 21.34
C LEU A 117 -2.93 17.81 21.95
N ASP A 118 -3.98 17.42 21.23
CA ASP A 118 -5.37 17.75 21.53
C ASP A 118 -6.21 16.52 21.92
N GLY A 119 -5.62 15.32 21.85
CA GLY A 119 -6.28 14.06 22.23
C GLY A 119 -7.27 13.52 21.19
N HIS A 120 -7.46 14.21 20.06
CA HIS A 120 -8.34 13.79 18.97
C HIS A 120 -7.89 14.39 17.64
N ALA A 121 -8.24 13.73 16.53
CA ALA A 121 -8.03 14.26 15.19
C ALA A 121 -9.22 15.14 14.78
N ALA A 122 -8.96 16.41 14.46
CA ALA A 122 -9.97 17.38 14.06
C ALA A 122 -10.06 17.52 12.53
N ALA A 123 -8.96 17.29 11.80
CA ALA A 123 -8.94 17.41 10.35
C ALA A 123 -9.81 16.35 9.65
N VAL A 124 -9.72 15.10 10.12
CA VAL A 124 -10.52 13.96 9.64
C VAL A 124 -10.77 13.04 10.83
N ASP A 125 -12.01 12.58 10.98
CA ASP A 125 -12.35 11.58 12.00
C ASP A 125 -11.72 10.22 11.63
N VAL A 126 -10.74 9.80 12.43
CA VAL A 126 -10.08 8.49 12.34
C VAL A 126 -10.31 7.64 13.59
N SER A 127 -11.34 7.96 14.39
CA SER A 127 -11.64 7.25 15.64
C SER A 127 -11.92 5.76 15.44
N MET A 128 -12.35 5.36 14.24
CA MET A 128 -12.57 3.96 13.87
C MET A 128 -11.29 3.20 13.50
N LEU A 129 -10.16 3.90 13.35
CA LEU A 129 -8.86 3.34 12.94
C LEU A 129 -7.90 3.20 14.13
N ASP A 130 -8.43 3.11 15.35
CA ASP A 130 -7.67 2.87 16.56
C ASP A 130 -7.14 1.42 16.66
N LEU A 131 -6.19 1.19 17.57
CA LEU A 131 -5.61 -0.16 17.80
C LEU A 131 -6.62 -1.14 18.44
N ALA A 132 -7.53 -0.66 19.29
CA ALA A 132 -8.47 -1.51 20.02
C ALA A 132 -9.49 -2.17 19.09
N ARG A 133 -9.74 -1.62 17.89
CA ARG A 133 -10.66 -2.20 16.90
C ARG A 133 -10.40 -3.67 16.59
N PHE A 134 -9.13 -4.12 16.63
CA PHE A 134 -8.76 -5.51 16.40
C PHE A 134 -9.17 -6.44 17.55
N GLY A 135 -9.13 -5.96 18.79
CA GLY A 135 -9.56 -6.71 19.97
C GLY A 135 -11.08 -6.67 20.21
N GLU A 136 -11.73 -5.62 19.71
CA GLU A 136 -13.17 -5.37 19.90
C GLU A 136 -14.04 -5.88 18.74
N ASN A 137 -13.44 -6.53 17.75
CA ASN A 137 -14.13 -7.01 16.55
C ASN A 137 -14.86 -5.89 15.78
N ARG A 138 -14.24 -4.70 15.71
CA ARG A 138 -14.72 -3.52 14.96
C ARG A 138 -13.97 -3.34 13.63
N LEU A 139 -13.57 -4.45 13.00
CA LEU A 139 -12.82 -4.39 11.74
C LEU A 139 -13.65 -3.72 10.64
N ILE A 140 -12.99 -2.88 9.85
CA ILE A 140 -13.57 -2.25 8.65
C ILE A 140 -12.69 -2.70 7.50
N HIS A 141 -13.21 -3.42 6.52
CA HIS A 141 -12.35 -4.02 5.49
C HIS A 141 -12.21 -3.08 4.29
N GLU A 142 -10.96 -2.75 3.93
CA GLU A 142 -10.62 -2.20 2.61
C GLU A 142 -10.42 -3.33 1.60
N TYR A 143 -11.06 -3.23 0.44
CA TYR A 143 -11.03 -4.26 -0.59
C TYR A 143 -10.21 -3.85 -1.83
N ASN A 144 -9.88 -2.56 -1.95
CA ASN A 144 -9.22 -1.98 -3.11
C ASN A 144 -7.72 -1.79 -2.87
N VAL A 145 -7.09 -2.79 -2.29
CA VAL A 145 -5.63 -2.85 -2.11
C VAL A 145 -5.01 -3.50 -3.34
N VAL A 146 -3.88 -2.98 -3.79
CA VAL A 146 -3.13 -3.47 -4.97
C VAL A 146 -1.72 -3.87 -4.57
#